data_AF-A0AAW9B7M4-F1
#
_entry.id   AF-A0AAW9B7M4-F1
#
_cell.length_a   1.000
_cell.length_b   1.000
_cell.length_c   1.000
_cell.angle_alpha   90.00
_cell.angle_beta   90.00
_cell.angle_gamma   90.00
#
_symmetry.space_group_name_H-M   'P 1'
#
loop_
_entity.id
_entity.type
_entity.pdbx_description
1 polymer ?
#
loop_
_entity_poly.entity_id
_entity_poly.type
_entity_poly.pdbx_seq_one_letter_code
_entity_poly.pdbx_strand_id
1 'polypeptide(L)'
;NTRKTGFLFPSLSYGSSDGMEVEVPFYWNIAPQYDMTLTALYMQQRGTKLDTDFRYLTDGWGEGKLKGEYLNSDKKYQDDSRWGYQVKHDGIINKQWIVKADYSQVSDIDYFLDLDSDIGNREDGQLVQEGHVQYRSDFWDASLTVRDFQILLKEENRPYRLLPQLDLNYYTPLWGDHLNFDVKSQVSRFD
;
A
#
# COMPACT_ATOMS: atom_id res chain seq x y z
N ASN A 1 -13.86 22.45 -14.44
CA ASN A 1 -13.29 22.59 -13.08
C ASN A 1 -11.91 21.99 -13.04
N THR A 2 -10.86 22.81 -13.10
CA THR A 2 -9.47 22.36 -12.92
C THR A 2 -9.15 22.36 -11.43
N ARG A 3 -8.62 21.24 -10.91
CA ARG A 3 -8.06 21.21 -9.55
C ARG A 3 -6.91 22.22 -9.47
N LYS A 4 -6.83 23.00 -8.39
CA LYS A 4 -5.81 24.04 -8.23
C LYS A 4 -4.75 23.56 -7.23
N THR A 5 -3.49 23.84 -7.54
CA THR A 5 -2.35 23.66 -6.63
C THR A 5 -2.36 24.76 -5.58
N GLY A 6 -2.06 24.42 -4.33
CA GLY A 6 -1.95 25.37 -3.23
C GLY A 6 -2.01 24.72 -1.86
N PHE A 7 -1.83 25.54 -0.83
CA PHE A 7 -2.05 25.12 0.54
C PHE A 7 -3.51 24.79 0.79
N LEU A 8 -3.74 23.67 1.47
CA LEU A 8 -5.02 23.36 2.07
C LEU A 8 -5.12 24.07 3.43
N PHE A 9 -6.31 24.03 4.05
CA PHE A 9 -6.46 24.62 5.37
C PHE A 9 -5.56 23.87 6.37
N PRO A 10 -4.68 24.59 7.09
CA PRO A 10 -3.89 23.97 8.12
C PRO A 10 -4.77 23.57 9.30
N SER A 11 -4.34 22.55 10.04
CA SER A 11 -5.01 22.09 11.26
C SER A 11 -4.13 22.35 12.48
N LEU A 12 -4.76 22.55 13.63
CA LEU A 12 -4.11 22.72 14.92
C LEU A 12 -4.83 21.81 15.92
N SER A 13 -4.11 20.88 16.51
CA SER A 13 -4.60 19.98 17.55
C SER A 13 -3.75 20.06 18.81
N TYR A 14 -4.31 19.59 19.92
CA TYR A 14 -3.59 19.45 21.17
C TYR A 14 -3.96 18.11 21.83
N GLY A 15 -2.96 17.28 22.11
CA GLY A 15 -3.13 15.96 22.68
C GLY A 15 -2.19 15.68 23.85
N SER A 16 -2.54 14.70 24.68
CA SER A 16 -1.68 14.25 25.79
C SER A 16 -0.42 13.53 25.29
N SER A 17 -0.50 12.84 24.14
CA SER A 17 0.63 12.16 23.51
C SER A 17 1.62 13.15 22.91
N ASP A 18 1.19 14.04 22.02
CA ASP A 18 2.14 14.78 21.17
C ASP A 18 2.24 16.27 21.48
N GLY A 19 1.44 16.75 22.46
CA GLY A 19 1.34 18.15 22.82
C GLY A 19 0.59 18.93 21.76
N MET A 20 1.04 20.14 21.47
CA MET A 20 0.52 20.93 20.34
C MET A 20 1.01 20.36 19.01
N GLU A 21 0.10 20.20 18.06
CA GLU A 21 0.40 19.74 16.72
C GLU A 21 -0.09 20.75 15.69
N VAL A 22 0.73 21.01 14.66
CA VAL A 22 0.39 21.90 13.55
C VAL A 22 0.60 21.14 12.26
N GLU A 23 -0.47 20.98 11.49
CA GLU A 23 -0.45 20.30 10.20
C GLU A 23 -0.62 21.32 9.08
N VAL A 24 0.29 21.30 8.11
CA VAL A 24 0.25 22.21 6.95
C VAL A 24 0.28 21.38 5.66
N PRO A 25 -0.90 21.08 5.07
CA PRO A 25 -0.98 20.33 3.83
C PRO A 25 -0.81 21.25 2.61
N PHE A 26 -0.02 20.82 1.65
CA PHE A 26 0.16 21.44 0.34
C PHE A 26 -0.27 20.47 -0.75
N TYR A 27 -1.36 20.81 -1.43
CA TYR A 27 -1.88 20.02 -2.55
C TYR A 27 -1.26 20.51 -3.86
N TRP A 28 -0.72 19.57 -4.64
CA TRP A 28 -0.11 19.79 -5.93
C TRP A 28 -0.88 19.01 -7.00
N ASN A 29 -1.66 19.73 -7.81
CA ASN A 29 -2.22 19.19 -9.04
C ASN A 29 -1.15 19.25 -10.14
N ILE A 30 -0.49 18.12 -10.42
CA ILE A 30 0.62 18.07 -11.36
C ILE A 30 0.08 17.92 -12.79
N ALA A 31 -0.86 17.01 -12.99
CA ALA A 31 -1.59 16.80 -14.25
C ALA A 31 -3.01 16.28 -13.97
N PRO A 32 -3.94 16.29 -14.95
CA PRO A 32 -5.31 15.79 -14.75
C PRO A 32 -5.41 14.38 -14.15
N GLN A 33 -4.38 13.56 -14.36
CA GLN A 33 -4.36 12.15 -14.05
C GLN A 33 -3.34 11.76 -12.96
N TYR A 34 -2.61 12.72 -12.35
CA TYR A 34 -1.83 12.47 -11.14
C TYR A 34 -1.68 13.73 -10.29
N ASP A 35 -1.82 13.55 -8.98
CA ASP A 35 -1.68 14.60 -7.99
C ASP A 35 -0.88 14.12 -6.78
N MET A 36 -0.44 15.10 -5.98
CA MET A 36 0.33 14.84 -4.76
C MET A 36 -0.14 15.78 -3.65
N THR A 37 -0.18 15.29 -2.43
CA THR A 37 -0.31 16.12 -1.21
C THR A 37 0.94 15.93 -0.38
N LEU A 38 1.59 17.03 -0.02
CA LEU A 38 2.73 17.05 0.89
C LEU A 38 2.28 17.72 2.19
N THR A 39 2.39 17.03 3.30
CA THR A 39 1.94 17.51 4.60
C THR A 39 3.12 17.61 5.56
N ALA A 40 3.37 18.82 6.07
CA ALA A 40 4.30 19.02 7.17
C ALA A 40 3.51 18.99 8.48
N LEU A 41 3.79 18.01 9.33
CA LEU A 41 3.19 17.85 10.65
C LEU A 41 4.24 18.14 11.72
N TYR A 42 4.12 19.28 12.39
CA TYR A 42 4.93 19.60 13.56
C TYR A 42 4.23 19.08 14.82
N MET A 43 4.91 18.23 15.59
CA MET A 43 4.47 17.72 16.88
C MET A 43 5.41 18.24 17.97
N GLN A 44 4.87 18.97 18.95
CA GLN A 44 5.67 19.62 20.01
C GLN A 44 6.56 18.63 20.76
N GLN A 45 6.05 17.45 21.09
CA GLN A 45 6.79 16.46 21.89
C GLN A 45 7.69 15.54 21.07
N ARG A 46 7.51 15.42 19.74
CA ARG A 46 8.25 14.47 18.90
C ARG A 46 9.20 15.13 17.91
N GLY A 47 8.74 16.10 17.12
CA GLY A 47 9.51 16.69 16.02
C GLY A 47 8.63 17.03 14.82
N THR A 48 9.24 17.19 13.65
CA THR A 48 8.50 17.44 12.39
C THR A 48 8.48 16.18 11.55
N LYS A 49 7.28 15.68 11.25
CA LYS A 49 7.02 14.61 10.31
C LYS A 49 6.65 15.20 8.95
N LEU A 50 7.10 14.56 7.87
CA LEU A 50 6.74 14.89 6.50
C LEU A 50 5.99 13.71 5.89
N ASP A 51 4.75 13.96 5.50
CA ASP A 51 3.89 12.96 4.86
C ASP A 51 3.69 13.34 3.39
N THR A 52 3.70 12.34 2.52
CA THR A 52 3.49 12.47 1.08
C THR A 52 2.45 11.46 0.65
N ASP A 53 1.36 11.92 0.05
CA ASP A 53 0.37 11.09 -0.66
C ASP A 53 0.41 11.44 -2.14
N PHE A 54 0.89 10.51 -2.96
CA PHE A 54 0.89 10.62 -4.41
C PHE A 54 -0.11 9.65 -5.02
N ARG A 55 -0.95 10.14 -5.93
CA ARG A 55 -1.98 9.35 -6.59
C ARG A 55 -1.86 9.50 -8.08
N TYR A 56 -2.06 8.40 -8.79
CA TYR A 56 -2.11 8.41 -10.25
C TYR A 56 -3.26 7.54 -10.76
N LEU A 57 -3.76 7.94 -11.92
CA LEU A 57 -4.66 7.19 -12.77
C LEU A 57 -4.07 7.26 -14.18
N THR A 58 -3.77 6.11 -14.76
CA THR A 58 -3.06 6.02 -16.03
C THR A 58 -3.86 5.18 -17.00
N ASP A 59 -4.14 5.73 -18.17
CA ASP A 59 -4.85 5.01 -19.22
C ASP A 59 -4.03 3.78 -19.66
N GLY A 60 -4.67 2.62 -19.71
CA GLY A 60 -4.06 1.33 -20.03
C GLY A 60 -3.12 0.75 -18.98
N TRP A 61 -2.76 1.47 -17.90
CA TRP A 61 -1.89 0.95 -16.83
C TRP A 61 -2.62 0.76 -15.50
N GLY A 62 -3.69 1.51 -15.24
CA GLY A 62 -4.49 1.39 -14.02
C GLY A 62 -4.31 2.57 -13.07
N GLU A 63 -4.63 2.37 -11.80
CA GLU A 63 -4.50 3.38 -10.76
C GLU A 63 -3.53 2.95 -9.68
N GLY A 64 -3.04 3.93 -8.92
CA GLY A 64 -2.23 3.63 -7.75
C GLY A 64 -2.04 4.80 -6.82
N LYS A 65 -1.55 4.46 -5.63
CA LYS A 65 -1.27 5.37 -4.53
C LYS A 65 0.10 5.03 -3.95
N LEU A 66 0.90 6.05 -3.72
CA LEU A 66 2.18 5.97 -3.02
C LEU A 66 2.06 6.86 -1.79
N LYS A 67 2.28 6.28 -0.61
CA LYS A 67 2.40 7.05 0.62
C LYS A 67 3.81 6.95 1.16
N GLY A 68 4.34 8.04 1.66
CA GLY A 68 5.62 8.08 2.35
C GLY A 68 5.50 9.00 3.55
N GLU A 69 5.95 8.53 4.70
CA GLU A 69 5.94 9.25 5.97
C GLU A 69 7.34 9.19 6.56
N TYR A 70 7.86 10.34 6.99
CA TYR A 70 9.22 10.42 7.51
C TYR A 70 9.33 11.41 8.68
N LEU A 71 9.79 10.92 9.82
CA LEU A 71 10.14 11.69 11.00
C LEU A 71 11.63 11.46 11.29
N ASN A 72 12.46 12.46 11.01
CA ASN A 72 13.92 12.30 11.05
C ASN A 72 14.48 11.99 12.46
N SER A 73 13.87 12.54 13.50
CA SER A 73 14.32 12.37 14.88
C SER A 73 13.12 12.51 15.81
N ASP A 74 12.67 11.38 16.35
CA ASP A 74 11.57 11.33 17.30
C ASP A 74 12.11 11.43 18.74
N LYS A 75 11.90 12.58 19.38
CA LYS A 75 12.34 12.85 20.76
C LYS A 75 11.74 11.89 21.79
N LYS A 76 10.61 11.25 21.48
CA LYS A 76 9.98 10.23 22.36
C LYS A 76 10.46 8.82 22.05
N TYR A 77 11.28 8.66 21.01
CA TYR A 77 11.80 7.38 20.54
C TYR A 77 13.33 7.47 20.34
N GLN A 78 14.05 7.82 21.42
CA GLN A 78 15.52 7.84 21.48
C GLN A 78 16.21 8.69 20.38
N ASP A 79 15.51 9.71 19.88
CA ASP A 79 15.96 10.57 18.76
C ASP A 79 16.18 9.81 17.44
N ASP A 80 15.71 8.57 17.32
CA ASP A 80 15.79 7.76 16.12
C ASP A 80 14.80 8.23 15.04
N SER A 81 15.13 7.93 13.79
CA SER A 81 14.24 8.21 12.65
C SER A 81 13.14 7.16 12.55
N ARG A 82 11.91 7.60 12.34
CA ARG A 82 10.75 6.73 12.09
C ARG A 82 10.16 7.01 10.73
N TRP A 83 9.74 5.96 10.04
CA TRP A 83 9.27 6.07 8.66
C TRP A 83 8.24 5.00 8.32
N GLY A 84 7.41 5.32 7.35
CA GLY A 84 6.45 4.40 6.76
C GLY A 84 6.34 4.64 5.26
N TYR A 85 6.11 3.58 4.49
CA TYR A 85 5.70 3.74 3.10
C TYR A 85 4.66 2.71 2.68
N GLN A 86 3.83 3.11 1.73
CA GLN A 86 2.82 2.25 1.13
C GLN A 86 2.83 2.41 -0.39
N VAL A 87 2.73 1.30 -1.09
CA VAL A 87 2.56 1.23 -2.53
C VAL A 87 1.32 0.38 -2.80
N LYS A 88 0.31 1.01 -3.39
CA LYS A 88 -0.88 0.33 -3.90
C LYS A 88 -1.00 0.57 -5.38
N HIS A 89 -1.22 -0.50 -6.14
CA HIS A 89 -1.47 -0.46 -7.57
C HIS A 89 -2.50 -1.50 -7.95
N ASP A 90 -3.47 -1.12 -8.77
CA ASP A 90 -4.43 -2.03 -9.39
C ASP A 90 -4.58 -1.63 -10.86
N GLY A 91 -4.26 -2.56 -11.76
CA GLY A 91 -4.24 -2.29 -13.19
C GLY A 91 -4.65 -3.48 -14.04
N ILE A 92 -5.44 -3.19 -15.07
CA ILE A 92 -5.72 -4.11 -16.17
C ILE A 92 -5.03 -3.57 -17.43
N ILE A 93 -3.92 -4.19 -17.81
CA ILE A 93 -3.07 -3.76 -18.92
C ILE A 93 -3.41 -4.58 -20.17
N ASN A 94 -3.66 -3.87 -21.27
CA ASN A 94 -4.01 -4.45 -22.58
C ASN A 94 -5.25 -5.37 -22.59
N LYS A 95 -6.06 -5.38 -21.52
CA LYS A 95 -7.23 -6.27 -21.27
C LYS A 95 -6.91 -7.68 -20.79
N GLN A 96 -5.67 -8.15 -20.89
CA GLN A 96 -5.28 -9.52 -20.47
C GLN A 96 -4.47 -9.55 -19.18
N TRP A 97 -3.61 -8.55 -18.96
CA TRP A 97 -2.74 -8.52 -17.80
C TRP A 97 -3.45 -7.87 -16.63
N ILE A 98 -3.46 -8.54 -15.50
CA ILE A 98 -3.88 -7.98 -14.22
C ILE A 98 -2.62 -7.85 -13.39
N VAL A 99 -2.30 -6.63 -12.98
CA VAL A 99 -1.14 -6.33 -12.15
C VAL A 99 -1.64 -5.66 -10.89
N LYS A 100 -1.30 -6.23 -9.75
CA LYS A 100 -1.64 -5.71 -8.43
C LYS A 100 -0.41 -5.67 -7.55
N ALA A 101 -0.31 -4.62 -6.76
CA ALA A 101 0.66 -4.51 -5.69
C ALA A 101 -0.02 -3.91 -4.47
N ASP A 102 0.16 -4.52 -3.31
CA ASP A 102 -0.19 -3.95 -2.02
C ASP A 102 0.97 -4.18 -1.07
N TYR A 103 1.79 -3.16 -0.91
CA TYR A 103 2.99 -3.22 -0.11
C TYR A 103 2.96 -2.10 0.91
N SER A 104 3.03 -2.44 2.19
CA SER A 104 3.18 -1.48 3.27
C SER A 104 4.31 -1.92 4.20
N GLN A 105 5.14 -0.97 4.64
CA GLN A 105 6.18 -1.22 5.63
C GLN A 105 6.39 0.02 6.49
N VAL A 106 6.67 -0.22 7.77
CA VAL A 106 7.05 0.81 8.75
C VAL A 106 8.37 0.45 9.43
N SER A 107 9.02 1.46 10.02
CA SER A 107 10.32 1.34 10.66
C SER A 107 10.34 0.39 11.86
N ASP A 108 9.25 0.34 12.61
CA ASP A 108 9.18 -0.34 13.90
C ASP A 108 7.74 -0.79 14.22
N ILE A 109 7.61 -1.74 15.15
CA ILE A 109 6.33 -2.37 15.50
C ILE A 109 5.39 -1.45 16.29
N ASP A 110 5.92 -0.40 16.93
CA ASP A 110 5.14 0.53 17.74
C ASP A 110 4.71 1.77 16.90
N TYR A 111 4.94 1.78 15.57
CA TYR A 111 4.72 2.93 14.68
C TYR A 111 3.31 3.51 14.78
N PHE A 112 2.28 2.70 14.51
CA PHE A 112 0.89 3.17 14.57
C PHE A 112 0.36 3.40 15.98
N LEU A 113 0.98 2.78 17.00
CA LEU A 113 0.63 3.05 18.41
C LEU A 113 0.96 4.50 18.76
N ASP A 114 2.11 4.96 18.31
CA ASP A 114 2.69 6.25 18.65
C ASP A 114 2.31 7.39 17.70
N LEU A 115 2.26 7.11 16.40
CA LEU A 115 2.14 8.11 15.35
C LEU A 115 0.84 7.92 14.58
N ASP A 116 0.14 9.03 14.33
CA ASP A 116 -0.94 9.03 13.36
C ASP A 116 -0.38 8.83 11.94
N SER A 117 -1.07 8.00 11.16
CA SER A 117 -0.59 7.55 9.87
C SER A 117 -1.73 7.35 8.90
N ASP A 118 -1.46 7.69 7.64
CA ASP A 118 -2.34 7.43 6.52
C ASP A 118 -2.14 6.01 5.96
N ILE A 119 -1.11 5.28 6.40
CA ILE A 119 -0.76 3.94 5.91
C ILE A 119 -1.58 2.85 6.60
N GLY A 120 -1.78 2.98 7.91
CA GLY A 120 -2.44 2.02 8.79
C GLY A 120 -2.89 2.64 10.12
N ASN A 121 -3.41 1.83 11.03
CA ASN A 121 -3.95 2.27 12.31
C ASN A 121 -3.43 1.42 13.50
N ARG A 122 -3.83 1.80 14.71
CA ARG A 122 -3.39 1.17 15.98
C ARG A 122 -3.83 -0.28 16.12
N GLU A 123 -4.94 -0.64 15.48
CA GLU A 123 -5.52 -1.97 15.53
C GLU A 123 -4.87 -2.94 14.55
N ASP A 124 -4.05 -2.44 13.61
CA ASP A 124 -3.38 -3.26 12.62
C ASP A 124 -2.25 -4.09 13.24
N GLY A 125 -2.48 -5.40 13.35
CA GLY A 125 -1.46 -6.35 13.83
C GLY A 125 -0.40 -6.73 12.78
N GLN A 126 -0.62 -6.38 11.50
CA GLN A 126 0.27 -6.72 10.41
C GLN A 126 0.08 -5.80 9.20
N LEU A 127 1.12 -5.66 8.38
CA LEU A 127 1.09 -4.98 7.09
C LEU A 127 1.32 -5.97 5.95
N VAL A 128 0.52 -5.85 4.90
CA VAL A 128 0.60 -6.71 3.71
C VAL A 128 1.77 -6.29 2.83
N GLN A 129 2.49 -7.28 2.30
CA GLN A 129 3.55 -7.13 1.31
C GLN A 129 3.31 -8.11 0.17
N GLU A 130 2.38 -7.77 -0.72
CA GLU A 130 1.89 -8.62 -1.80
C GLU A 130 2.15 -8.00 -3.18
N GLY A 131 2.61 -8.84 -4.10
CA GLY A 131 2.62 -8.59 -5.54
C GLY A 131 1.90 -9.71 -6.26
N HIS A 132 1.06 -9.35 -7.23
CA HIS A 132 0.30 -10.29 -8.03
C HIS A 132 0.30 -9.89 -9.50
N VAL A 133 0.63 -10.84 -10.36
CA VAL A 133 0.54 -10.69 -11.82
C VAL A 133 -0.22 -11.86 -12.38
N GLN A 134 -1.27 -11.60 -13.13
CA GLN A 134 -2.04 -12.60 -13.86
C GLN A 134 -2.11 -12.23 -15.33
N TYR A 135 -2.02 -13.24 -16.19
CA TYR A 135 -2.35 -13.12 -17.60
C TYR A 135 -3.58 -13.96 -17.90
N ARG A 136 -4.58 -13.36 -18.56
CA ARG A 136 -5.81 -14.03 -18.98
C ARG A 136 -5.88 -14.13 -20.50
N SER A 137 -6.13 -15.33 -20.99
CA SER A 137 -6.50 -15.62 -22.37
C SER A 137 -7.91 -16.21 -22.42
N ASP A 138 -8.36 -16.60 -23.60
CA ASP A 138 -9.73 -17.11 -23.80
C ASP A 138 -9.94 -18.49 -23.15
N PHE A 139 -8.89 -19.31 -23.10
CA PHE A 139 -8.95 -20.71 -22.65
C PHE A 139 -8.03 -21.02 -21.48
N TRP A 140 -7.24 -20.04 -21.01
CA TRP A 140 -6.34 -20.26 -19.90
C TRP A 140 -6.01 -18.96 -19.18
N ASP A 141 -5.65 -19.09 -17.91
CA ASP A 141 -5.04 -18.02 -17.14
C ASP A 141 -3.87 -18.57 -16.33
N ALA A 142 -2.86 -17.72 -16.14
CA ALA A 142 -1.75 -18.03 -15.26
C ALA A 142 -1.51 -16.84 -14.34
N SER A 143 -1.23 -17.11 -13.07
CA SER A 143 -0.89 -16.07 -12.11
C SER A 143 0.31 -16.42 -11.26
N LEU A 144 1.11 -15.40 -10.97
CA LEU A 144 2.19 -15.42 -10.00
C LEU A 144 1.80 -14.51 -8.84
N THR A 145 1.84 -15.05 -7.64
CA THR A 145 1.62 -14.29 -6.39
C THR A 145 2.83 -14.46 -5.47
N VAL A 146 3.26 -13.36 -4.89
CA VAL A 146 4.33 -13.29 -3.89
C VAL A 146 3.75 -12.50 -2.73
N ARG A 147 3.74 -13.07 -1.53
CA ARG A 147 3.14 -12.45 -0.36
C ARG A 147 3.97 -12.70 0.90
N ASP A 148 4.26 -11.62 1.60
CA ASP A 148 4.83 -11.58 2.94
C ASP A 148 4.00 -10.62 3.81
N PHE A 149 4.31 -10.58 5.11
CA PHE A 149 3.70 -9.69 6.08
C PHE A 149 4.76 -9.12 7.02
N GLN A 150 4.69 -7.82 7.31
CA GLN A 150 5.37 -7.26 8.48
C GLN A 150 4.44 -7.40 9.68
N ILE A 151 4.88 -8.16 10.69
CA ILE A 151 4.12 -8.34 11.93
C ILE A 151 4.42 -7.19 12.89
N LEU A 152 3.36 -6.56 13.40
CA LEU A 152 3.43 -5.42 14.32
C LEU A 152 3.09 -5.81 15.77
N LEU A 153 2.94 -7.11 16.03
CA LEU A 153 2.72 -7.67 17.35
C LEU A 153 4.05 -8.12 17.97
N LYS A 154 4.20 -7.90 19.28
CA LYS A 154 5.38 -8.35 20.06
C LYS A 154 5.45 -9.86 20.22
N GLU A 155 4.34 -10.57 20.05
CA GLU A 155 4.27 -12.02 20.13
C GLU A 155 4.55 -12.68 18.77
N GLU A 156 5.42 -13.69 18.75
CA GLU A 156 6.06 -14.26 17.55
C GLU A 156 5.17 -15.15 16.67
N ASN A 157 3.84 -15.05 16.73
CA ASN A 157 3.00 -15.91 15.89
C ASN A 157 3.00 -15.40 14.44
N ARG A 158 4.03 -15.77 13.69
CA ARG A 158 4.26 -15.32 12.31
C ARG A 158 3.36 -16.14 11.37
N PRO A 159 2.52 -15.49 10.55
CA PRO A 159 1.83 -16.16 9.47
C PRO A 159 2.85 -16.69 8.46
N TYR A 160 2.50 -17.78 7.78
CA TYR A 160 3.32 -18.32 6.71
C TYR A 160 3.43 -17.33 5.55
N ARG A 161 4.64 -17.23 5.00
CA ARG A 161 4.95 -16.47 3.79
C ARG A 161 4.65 -17.33 2.58
N LEU A 162 4.29 -16.70 1.47
CA LEU A 162 3.96 -17.36 0.22
C LEU A 162 4.90 -16.86 -0.88
N LEU A 163 5.98 -17.60 -1.10
CA LEU A 163 7.14 -17.17 -1.87
C LEU A 163 7.71 -18.31 -2.74
N PRO A 164 7.25 -18.49 -4.01
CA PRO A 164 6.07 -17.92 -4.64
C PRO A 164 4.89 -18.90 -4.67
N GLN A 165 3.72 -18.42 -5.13
CA GLN A 165 2.62 -19.26 -5.64
C GLN A 165 2.44 -19.03 -7.13
N LEU A 166 2.42 -20.12 -7.89
CA LEU A 166 2.09 -20.14 -9.29
C LEU A 166 0.79 -20.92 -9.49
N ASP A 167 -0.18 -20.30 -10.14
CA ASP A 167 -1.42 -20.93 -10.56
C ASP A 167 -1.48 -20.96 -12.10
N LEU A 168 -1.93 -22.09 -12.65
CA LEU A 168 -2.22 -22.26 -14.07
C LEU A 168 -3.57 -22.96 -14.21
N ASN A 169 -4.51 -22.30 -14.86
CA ASN A 169 -5.82 -22.84 -15.12
C ASN A 169 -6.07 -22.90 -16.63
N TYR A 170 -6.66 -23.99 -17.10
CA TYR A 170 -7.05 -24.20 -18.48
C TYR A 170 -8.52 -24.62 -18.52
N TYR A 171 -9.29 -24.01 -19.41
CA TYR A 171 -10.74 -24.23 -19.55
C TYR A 171 -11.04 -24.36 -21.05
N THR A 172 -11.66 -25.47 -21.45
CA THR A 172 -12.09 -25.64 -22.85
C THR A 172 -13.41 -26.37 -22.93
N PRO A 173 -14.35 -25.92 -23.78
CA PRO A 173 -15.46 -26.76 -24.19
C PRO A 173 -14.91 -27.86 -25.10
N LEU A 174 -15.05 -29.12 -24.71
CA LEU A 174 -14.64 -30.26 -25.54
C LEU A 174 -15.73 -30.65 -26.55
N TRP A 175 -17.00 -30.42 -26.21
CA TRP A 175 -18.12 -30.75 -27.09
C TRP A 175 -19.28 -29.77 -26.95
N GLY A 176 -19.16 -28.60 -27.61
CA GLY A 176 -20.17 -27.55 -27.55
C GLY A 176 -20.52 -27.20 -26.10
N ASP A 177 -21.82 -27.15 -25.79
CA ASP A 177 -22.32 -26.88 -24.45
C ASP A 177 -22.53 -28.16 -23.61
N HIS A 178 -22.17 -29.34 -24.12
CA HIS A 178 -22.47 -30.63 -23.49
C HIS A 178 -21.33 -31.15 -22.62
N LEU A 179 -20.08 -30.78 -22.92
CA LEU A 179 -18.92 -31.24 -22.18
C LEU A 179 -17.86 -30.15 -22.09
N ASN A 180 -17.58 -29.73 -20.86
CA ASN A 180 -16.49 -28.81 -20.52
C ASN A 180 -15.37 -29.56 -19.81
N PHE A 181 -14.14 -29.16 -20.09
CA PHE A 181 -12.94 -29.71 -19.46
C PHE A 181 -12.10 -28.59 -18.88
N ASP A 182 -11.89 -28.69 -17.57
CA ASP A 182 -11.16 -27.71 -16.79
C ASP A 182 -10.00 -28.39 -16.05
N VAL A 183 -8.82 -27.79 -16.12
CA VAL A 183 -7.64 -28.21 -15.38
C VAL A 183 -7.17 -27.05 -14.54
N LYS A 184 -7.05 -27.28 -13.23
CA LYS A 184 -6.49 -26.32 -12.28
C LYS A 184 -5.21 -26.89 -11.70
N SER A 185 -4.13 -26.13 -11.77
CA SER A 185 -2.83 -26.50 -11.25
C SER A 185 -2.29 -25.39 -10.37
N GLN A 186 -1.70 -25.75 -9.24
CA GLN A 186 -1.11 -24.81 -8.29
C GLN A 186 0.20 -25.40 -7.77
N VAL A 187 1.23 -24.55 -7.67
CA VAL A 187 2.49 -24.86 -6.99
C VAL A 187 2.80 -23.69 -6.06
N SER A 188 2.85 -23.97 -4.76
CA SER A 188 3.10 -22.96 -3.73
C SER A 188 4.25 -23.39 -2.84
N ARG A 189 5.10 -22.44 -2.46
CA ARG A 189 6.09 -22.60 -1.39
C ARG A 189 5.69 -21.74 -0.19
N PHE A 190 5.64 -22.39 0.97
CA PHE A 190 5.36 -21.76 2.25
C PHE A 190 6.63 -21.76 3.10
N ASP A 191 6.98 -20.59 3.64
CA ASP A 191 8.11 -20.39 4.57
C ASP A 191 7.60 -19.78 5.89
#